data_AF-A0A9Q4MHH5-F1
#
_entry.id   AF-A0A9Q4MHH5-F1
#
_cell.length_a   1.000
_cell.length_b   1.000
_cell.length_c   1.000
_cell.angle_alpha   90.00
_cell.angle_beta   90.00
_cell.angle_gamma   90.00
#
_symmetry.space_group_name_H-M   'P 1'
#
loop_
_entity.id
_entity.type
_entity.pdbx_description
1 polymer ?
#
loop_
_entity_poly.entity_id
_entity_poly.type
_entity_poly.pdbx_seq_one_letter_code
_entity_poly.pdbx_strand_id
1 'polypeptide(L)'
;ELKTTRAAYALRPNQYVRLQCPKRGIADMVCIVGSTQSGSLKSGAITLLLTQDIYRLPVSFSVEMAASRGAAPAQPPLPITSQHVFEAPYIELVRSLPSRDLSALSADASYLLAVAQDPATSRNYTLQVDAGTGEYRVAGDGQWCPCARIVAGDVTRIATEFSLTDPYRLDQV
;
A
#
# COMPACT_ATOMS: atom_id res chain seq x y z
N GLU A 1 -31.11 15.27 -3.83
CA GLU A 1 -32.00 16.02 -4.74
C GLU A 1 -32.07 15.31 -6.09
N LEU A 2 -33.27 15.16 -6.66
CA LEU A 2 -33.48 14.53 -7.97
C LEU A 2 -34.45 15.36 -8.81
N LYS A 3 -34.22 15.38 -10.13
CA LYS A 3 -35.11 16.03 -11.10
C LYS A 3 -35.79 14.97 -11.96
N THR A 4 -37.09 15.07 -12.09
CA THR A 4 -37.91 14.11 -12.86
C THR A 4 -38.95 14.82 -13.72
N THR A 5 -39.65 14.07 -14.56
CA THR A 5 -40.70 14.57 -15.41
C THR A 5 -41.97 14.88 -14.60
N ARG A 6 -43.00 15.41 -15.27
CA ARG A 6 -44.29 15.75 -14.65
C ARG A 6 -45.03 14.56 -14.03
N ALA A 7 -44.58 13.33 -14.25
CA ALA A 7 -45.12 12.11 -13.62
C ALA A 7 -45.15 12.19 -12.07
N ALA A 8 -44.21 12.94 -11.48
CA ALA A 8 -44.14 13.12 -10.03
C ALA A 8 -45.05 14.23 -9.47
N TYR A 9 -45.90 14.86 -10.28
CA TYR A 9 -46.71 16.02 -9.88
C TYR A 9 -47.69 15.73 -8.73
N ALA A 10 -48.17 14.49 -8.62
CA ALA A 10 -49.09 14.10 -7.56
C ALA A 10 -48.39 13.89 -6.20
N LEU A 11 -47.05 13.80 -6.17
CA LEU A 11 -46.32 13.57 -4.93
C LEU A 11 -46.42 14.79 -4.02
N ARG A 12 -46.56 14.54 -2.72
CA ARG A 12 -46.63 15.54 -1.67
C ARG A 12 -45.55 15.28 -0.64
N PRO A 13 -45.10 16.32 0.10
CA PRO A 13 -44.25 16.13 1.27
C PRO A 13 -44.83 15.08 2.22
N ASN A 14 -43.96 14.34 2.91
CA ASN A 14 -44.26 13.24 3.83
C ASN A 14 -44.90 11.98 3.20
N GLN A 15 -44.88 11.85 1.88
CA GLN A 15 -45.26 10.60 1.22
C GLN A 15 -44.05 9.68 1.04
N TYR A 16 -44.27 8.38 1.25
CA TYR A 16 -43.30 7.34 0.93
C TYR A 16 -43.39 6.98 -0.55
N VAL A 17 -42.22 6.88 -1.19
CA VAL A 17 -42.09 6.50 -2.60
C VAL A 17 -41.00 5.46 -2.76
N ARG A 18 -41.18 4.58 -3.74
CA ARG A 18 -40.16 3.62 -4.17
C ARG A 18 -39.33 4.24 -5.29
N LEU A 19 -38.04 4.44 -5.04
CA LEU A 19 -37.07 5.02 -5.96
C LEU A 19 -36.28 3.91 -6.66
N GLN A 20 -36.37 3.88 -7.98
CA GLN A 20 -35.53 3.05 -8.84
C GLN A 20 -34.75 3.98 -9.78
N CYS A 21 -33.42 3.98 -9.68
CA CYS A 21 -32.55 4.80 -10.53
C CYS A 21 -31.29 4.02 -10.92
N PRO A 22 -31.37 3.11 -11.90
CA PRO A 22 -30.23 2.29 -12.31
C PRO A 22 -29.00 3.11 -12.75
N LYS A 23 -29.22 4.28 -13.38
CA LYS A 23 -28.15 5.21 -13.78
C LYS A 23 -27.32 5.75 -12.61
N ARG A 24 -27.86 5.71 -11.38
CA ARG A 24 -27.19 6.13 -10.14
C ARG A 24 -26.83 4.94 -9.24
N GLY A 25 -26.93 3.70 -9.75
CA GLY A 25 -26.68 2.48 -8.97
C GLY A 25 -27.77 2.16 -7.95
N ILE A 26 -28.95 2.79 -8.03
CA ILE A 26 -30.06 2.54 -7.10
C ILE A 26 -31.02 1.54 -7.76
N ALA A 27 -30.95 0.28 -7.33
CA ALA A 27 -31.84 -0.78 -7.84
C ALA A 27 -33.27 -0.62 -7.30
N ASP A 28 -33.43 -0.56 -5.98
CA ASP A 28 -34.69 -0.32 -5.30
C ASP A 28 -34.42 0.32 -3.93
N MET A 29 -35.11 1.40 -3.60
CA MET A 29 -34.95 2.12 -2.33
C MET A 29 -36.26 2.80 -1.93
N VAL A 30 -36.65 2.69 -0.66
CA VAL A 30 -37.77 3.46 -0.12
C VAL A 30 -37.27 4.82 0.38
N CYS A 31 -37.95 5.89 -0.05
CA CYS A 31 -37.64 7.26 0.36
C CYS A 31 -38.89 7.99 0.83
N ILE A 32 -38.72 8.99 1.69
CA ILE A 32 -39.75 9.98 2.03
C ILE A 32 -39.52 11.27 1.26
N VAL A 33 -40.59 11.87 0.76
CA VAL A 33 -40.56 13.16 0.07
C VAL A 33 -40.43 14.28 1.11
N GLY A 34 -39.31 15.00 1.10
CA GLY A 34 -39.09 16.17 1.97
C GLY A 34 -39.71 17.45 1.39
N SER A 35 -39.41 17.76 0.13
CA SER A 35 -39.98 18.93 -0.55
C SER A 35 -40.14 18.69 -2.05
N THR A 36 -41.10 19.37 -2.64
CA THR A 36 -41.43 19.30 -4.07
C THR A 36 -41.44 20.70 -4.67
N GLN A 37 -40.61 20.94 -5.67
CA GLN A 37 -40.61 22.19 -6.42
C GLN A 37 -41.10 21.93 -7.84
N SER A 38 -42.24 22.52 -8.18
CA SER A 38 -42.75 22.55 -9.54
C SER A 38 -41.84 23.40 -10.41
N GLY A 39 -41.53 22.92 -11.62
CA GLY A 39 -40.71 23.65 -12.58
C GLY A 39 -41.30 24.97 -13.04
N SER A 40 -40.54 25.72 -13.85
CA SER A 40 -40.96 27.03 -14.37
C SER A 40 -41.87 26.88 -15.59
N LEU A 41 -42.47 28.00 -16.05
CA LEU A 41 -43.30 28.03 -17.27
C LEU A 41 -42.57 27.51 -18.52
N LYS A 42 -41.22 27.55 -18.53
CA LYS A 42 -40.38 27.08 -19.64
C LYS A 42 -39.94 25.62 -19.49
N SER A 43 -40.07 25.02 -18.31
CA SER A 43 -39.63 23.66 -18.03
C SER A 43 -40.51 22.99 -16.99
N GLY A 44 -41.24 21.95 -17.39
CA GLY A 44 -42.08 21.15 -16.50
C GLY A 44 -41.34 20.12 -15.64
N ALA A 45 -40.01 20.25 -15.50
CA ALA A 45 -39.22 19.36 -14.65
C ALA A 45 -39.55 19.62 -13.18
N ILE A 46 -39.82 18.55 -12.43
CA ILE A 46 -40.13 18.62 -11.00
C ILE A 46 -38.87 18.24 -10.23
N THR A 47 -38.45 19.12 -9.32
CA THR A 47 -37.36 18.83 -8.39
C THR A 47 -37.93 18.26 -7.10
N LEU A 48 -37.40 17.12 -6.69
CA LEU A 48 -37.76 16.44 -5.45
C LEU A 48 -36.55 16.39 -4.52
N LEU A 49 -36.75 16.80 -3.27
CA LEU A 49 -35.88 16.45 -2.19
C LEU A 49 -36.40 15.16 -1.56
N LEU A 50 -35.64 14.07 -1.70
CA LEU A 50 -35.97 12.77 -1.14
C LEU A 50 -34.95 12.45 -0.03
N THR A 51 -35.45 11.94 1.09
CA THR A 51 -34.64 11.40 2.18
C THR A 51 -34.86 9.90 2.24
N GLN A 52 -33.78 9.13 2.36
CA GLN A 52 -33.85 7.68 2.46
C GLN A 52 -34.54 7.27 3.77
N ASP A 53 -35.46 6.31 3.70
CA ASP A 53 -36.03 5.70 4.90
C ASP A 53 -35.03 4.68 5.46
N ILE A 54 -34.34 5.05 6.53
CA ILE A 54 -33.35 4.21 7.20
C ILE A 54 -33.96 3.16 8.12
N TYR A 55 -35.23 3.30 8.51
CA TYR A 55 -35.90 2.40 9.45
C TYR A 55 -36.37 1.09 8.79
N ARG A 56 -36.50 1.09 7.47
CA ARG A 56 -36.85 -0.09 6.66
C ARG A 56 -35.68 -0.63 5.84
N LEU A 57 -34.46 -0.12 6.04
CA LEU A 57 -33.29 -0.73 5.46
C LEU A 57 -33.09 -2.12 6.07
N PRO A 58 -33.02 -3.20 5.27
CA PRO A 58 -32.38 -4.42 5.73
C PRO A 58 -30.98 -4.03 6.22
N VAL A 59 -30.54 -4.58 7.35
CA VAL A 59 -29.20 -4.36 7.95
C VAL A 59 -28.02 -4.66 7.00
N SER A 60 -28.28 -5.10 5.76
CA SER A 60 -27.29 -5.40 4.73
C SER A 60 -27.67 -4.80 3.38
N PHE A 61 -27.34 -3.52 3.14
CA PHE A 61 -27.00 -3.10 1.78
C PHE A 61 -25.50 -3.32 1.61
N SER A 62 -25.12 -4.53 1.24
CA SER A 62 -23.77 -4.76 0.74
C SER A 62 -23.73 -4.15 -0.65
N VAL A 63 -23.11 -2.97 -0.80
CA VAL A 63 -22.46 -2.66 -2.06
C VAL A 63 -21.54 -3.85 -2.31
N GLU A 64 -21.73 -4.60 -3.38
CA GLU A 64 -20.70 -5.53 -3.84
C GLU A 64 -19.44 -4.68 -4.02
N MET A 65 -18.59 -4.65 -3.00
CA MET A 65 -17.19 -4.30 -3.19
C MET A 65 -16.77 -5.18 -4.34
N ALA A 66 -16.41 -4.57 -5.48
CA ALA A 66 -15.89 -5.28 -6.64
C ALA A 66 -14.95 -6.34 -6.10
N ALA A 67 -15.30 -7.61 -6.32
CA ALA A 67 -14.57 -8.73 -5.75
C ALA A 67 -13.10 -8.42 -5.92
N SER A 68 -12.39 -8.27 -4.80
CA SER A 68 -10.95 -8.07 -4.81
C SER A 68 -10.41 -9.07 -5.82
N ARG A 69 -9.84 -8.59 -6.93
CA ARG A 69 -9.07 -9.47 -7.83
C ARG A 69 -8.19 -10.27 -6.88
N GLY A 70 -8.36 -11.59 -6.86
CA GLY A 70 -7.79 -12.44 -5.82
C GLY A 70 -6.34 -12.05 -5.58
N ALA A 71 -5.91 -12.07 -4.30
CA ALA A 71 -4.54 -11.76 -3.92
C ALA A 71 -3.59 -12.39 -4.94
N ALA A 72 -2.69 -11.57 -5.51
CA ALA A 72 -1.75 -12.06 -6.51
C ALA A 72 -1.07 -13.33 -5.96
N PRO A 73 -0.97 -14.40 -6.75
CA PRO A 73 -0.36 -15.63 -6.28
C PRO A 73 1.05 -15.33 -5.74
N ALA A 74 1.39 -15.93 -4.61
CA ALA A 74 2.70 -15.76 -3.99
C ALA A 74 3.79 -16.10 -5.03
N GLN A 75 4.77 -15.21 -5.18
CA GLN A 75 5.87 -15.47 -6.09
C GLN A 75 6.73 -16.62 -5.54
N PRO A 76 7.21 -17.54 -6.40
CA PRO A 76 8.15 -18.57 -5.97
C PRO A 76 9.43 -17.88 -5.42
N PRO A 77 10.09 -18.49 -4.42
CA PRO A 77 11.34 -17.94 -3.90
C PRO A 77 12.38 -17.85 -5.01
N LEU A 78 12.97 -16.66 -5.16
CA LEU A 78 14.03 -16.41 -6.13
C LEU A 78 15.38 -16.37 -5.44
N PRO A 79 16.45 -16.91 -6.06
CA PRO A 79 17.79 -16.81 -5.51
C PRO A 79 18.27 -15.34 -5.53
N ILE A 80 18.94 -14.93 -4.46
CA ILE A 80 19.62 -13.63 -4.39
C ILE A 80 20.95 -13.74 -5.12
N THR A 81 21.11 -13.04 -6.24
CA THR A 81 22.33 -13.07 -7.07
C THR A 81 23.33 -11.98 -6.71
N SER A 82 22.83 -10.81 -6.29
CA SER A 82 23.65 -9.67 -5.86
C SER A 82 23.59 -9.56 -4.33
N GLN A 83 24.58 -10.15 -3.67
CA GLN A 83 24.73 -10.11 -2.21
C GLN A 83 26.20 -9.95 -1.84
N HIS A 84 26.46 -9.36 -0.69
CA HIS A 84 27.79 -9.20 -0.14
C HIS A 84 27.75 -9.31 1.38
N VAL A 85 28.76 -9.95 1.95
CA VAL A 85 28.95 -10.04 3.40
C VAL A 85 30.36 -9.55 3.69
N PHE A 86 30.48 -8.67 4.68
CA PHE A 86 31.74 -8.08 5.08
C PHE A 86 31.77 -7.84 6.59
N GLU A 87 32.96 -7.69 7.13
CA GLU A 87 33.13 -7.39 8.55
C GLU A 87 32.61 -5.99 8.88
N ALA A 88 31.85 -5.90 9.97
CA ALA A 88 31.31 -4.66 10.47
C ALA A 88 32.46 -3.70 10.84
N PRO A 89 32.52 -2.50 10.25
CA PRO A 89 33.48 -1.50 10.67
C PRO A 89 33.27 -1.16 12.15
N TYR A 90 34.36 -0.99 12.92
CA TYR A 90 34.27 -0.69 14.35
C TYR A 90 33.39 0.53 14.66
N ILE A 91 33.39 1.55 13.79
CA ILE A 91 32.55 2.74 13.97
C ILE A 91 31.04 2.41 13.98
N GLU A 92 30.59 1.40 13.25
CA GLU A 92 29.20 0.95 13.26
C GLU A 92 28.86 0.23 14.57
N LEU A 93 29.81 -0.52 15.14
CA LEU A 93 29.65 -1.15 16.46
C LEU A 93 29.53 -0.11 17.57
N VAL A 94 30.37 0.93 17.55
CA VAL A 94 30.31 2.03 18.52
C VAL A 94 28.98 2.78 18.45
N ARG A 95 28.40 2.90 17.26
CA ARG A 95 27.11 3.58 17.06
C ARG A 95 25.91 2.72 17.44
N SER A 96 26.00 1.41 17.25
CA SER A 96 24.87 0.49 17.45
C SER A 96 24.79 -0.08 18.86
N LEU A 97 25.93 -0.27 19.54
CA LEU A 97 25.98 -0.86 20.88
C LEU A 97 26.10 0.21 21.97
N PRO A 98 25.45 0.02 23.13
CA PRO A 98 25.70 0.85 24.30
C PRO A 98 27.14 0.63 24.81
N SER A 99 27.72 1.64 25.46
CA SER A 99 29.12 1.63 25.90
C SER A 99 29.49 0.43 26.78
N ARG A 100 28.56 -0.04 27.62
CA ARG A 100 28.76 -1.23 28.46
C ARG A 100 28.98 -2.48 27.61
N ASP A 101 28.13 -2.72 26.62
CA ASP A 101 28.17 -3.93 25.81
C ASP A 101 29.39 -3.92 24.89
N LEU A 102 29.73 -2.75 24.33
CA LEU A 102 30.94 -2.55 23.56
C LEU A 102 32.21 -2.86 24.39
N SER A 103 32.26 -2.40 25.65
CA SER A 103 33.41 -2.67 26.54
C SER A 103 33.54 -4.13 26.99
N ALA A 104 32.46 -4.91 26.85
CA ALA A 104 32.44 -6.33 27.19
C ALA A 104 32.88 -7.23 26.03
N LEU A 105 33.08 -6.68 24.83
CA LEU A 105 33.53 -7.44 23.67
C LEU A 105 34.98 -7.90 23.82
N SER A 106 35.26 -9.13 23.41
CA SER A 106 36.63 -9.64 23.26
C SER A 106 37.35 -8.89 22.14
N ALA A 107 38.67 -8.78 22.24
CA ALA A 107 39.51 -8.26 21.16
C ALA A 107 39.43 -9.11 19.88
N ASP A 108 39.08 -10.40 20.02
CA ASP A 108 38.93 -11.34 18.91
C ASP A 108 37.46 -11.46 18.43
N ALA A 109 36.54 -10.65 18.98
CA ALA A 109 35.16 -10.67 18.55
C ALA A 109 35.00 -9.95 17.20
N SER A 110 34.35 -10.61 16.24
CA SER A 110 34.00 -10.02 14.94
C SER A 110 32.49 -10.05 14.73
N TYR A 111 32.01 -9.07 13.97
CA TYR A 111 30.63 -8.95 13.57
C TYR A 111 30.58 -8.86 12.04
N LEU A 112 29.57 -9.48 11.44
CA LEU A 112 29.37 -9.43 10.00
C LEU A 112 28.14 -8.59 9.67
N LEU A 113 28.24 -7.81 8.61
CA LEU A 113 27.11 -7.15 7.96
C LEU A 113 26.83 -7.86 6.65
N ALA A 114 25.56 -8.13 6.40
CA ALA A 114 25.07 -8.72 5.16
C ALA A 114 24.22 -7.68 4.41
N VAL A 115 24.49 -7.52 3.12
CA VAL A 115 23.73 -6.64 2.23
C VAL A 115 23.32 -7.41 0.98
N ALA A 116 22.15 -7.10 0.45
CA ALA A 116 21.60 -7.76 -0.71
C ALA A 116 20.67 -6.85 -1.51
N GLN A 117 20.66 -7.07 -2.82
CA GLN A 117 19.61 -6.57 -3.71
C GLN A 117 18.38 -7.47 -3.58
N ASP A 118 17.18 -6.88 -3.60
CA ASP A 118 15.93 -7.65 -3.67
C ASP A 118 15.88 -8.47 -4.97
N PRO A 119 15.71 -9.80 -4.90
CA PRO A 119 15.63 -10.65 -6.09
C PRO A 119 14.28 -10.53 -6.82
N ALA A 120 13.30 -9.85 -6.23
CA ALA A 120 11.93 -9.75 -6.75
C ALA A 120 11.32 -8.36 -6.48
N THR A 121 10.04 -8.34 -6.10
CA THR A 121 9.33 -7.19 -5.53
C THR A 121 8.99 -7.47 -4.07
N SER A 122 10.00 -7.80 -3.29
CA SER A 122 9.89 -8.11 -1.87
C SER A 122 9.99 -6.84 -1.03
N ARG A 123 9.38 -6.87 0.16
CA ARG A 123 9.40 -5.73 1.08
C ARG A 123 10.66 -5.73 1.94
N ASN A 124 10.97 -6.85 2.57
CA ASN A 124 12.07 -7.05 3.51
C ASN A 124 12.59 -8.49 3.41
N TYR A 125 13.60 -8.83 4.21
CA TYR A 125 14.10 -10.20 4.34
C TYR A 125 14.36 -10.57 5.80
N THR A 126 14.38 -11.88 6.06
CA THR A 126 14.87 -12.47 7.30
C THR A 126 16.24 -13.09 7.05
N LEU A 127 17.24 -12.67 7.81
CA LEU A 127 18.59 -13.19 7.75
C LEU A 127 18.69 -14.47 8.60
N GLN A 128 19.21 -15.52 7.98
CA GLN A 128 19.51 -16.78 8.63
C GLN A 128 21.02 -17.00 8.62
N VAL A 129 21.60 -17.35 9.76
CA VAL A 129 23.05 -17.57 9.91
C VAL A 129 23.30 -18.94 10.53
N ASP A 130 24.28 -19.67 10.00
CA ASP A 130 24.84 -20.85 10.63
C ASP A 130 26.20 -20.49 11.24
N ALA A 131 26.36 -20.72 12.54
CA ALA A 131 27.59 -20.47 13.28
C ALA A 131 28.63 -21.61 13.12
N GLY A 132 28.49 -22.47 12.12
CA GLY A 132 29.34 -23.64 11.86
C GLY A 132 28.81 -24.95 12.44
N THR A 133 27.52 -25.00 12.75
CA THR A 133 26.82 -26.16 13.32
C THR A 133 26.07 -26.99 12.27
N GLY A 134 25.95 -26.48 11.04
CA GLY A 134 25.18 -27.09 9.96
C GLY A 134 23.69 -26.72 9.97
N GLU A 135 23.24 -25.91 10.95
CA GLU A 135 21.86 -25.46 11.07
C GLU A 135 21.77 -23.94 11.00
N TYR A 136 21.02 -23.45 10.01
CA TYR A 136 20.69 -22.04 9.89
C TYR A 136 19.64 -21.62 10.92
N ARG A 137 19.91 -20.52 11.63
CA ARG A 137 18.98 -19.93 12.61
C ARG A 137 18.71 -18.46 12.29
N VAL A 138 17.52 -18.00 12.68
CA VAL A 138 17.11 -16.60 12.50
C VAL A 138 18.07 -15.71 13.28
N ALA A 139 18.79 -14.85 12.57
CA ALA A 139 19.69 -13.86 13.15
C ALA A 139 19.02 -12.48 13.26
N GLY A 140 18.06 -12.18 12.37
CA GLY A 140 17.30 -10.93 12.40
C GLY A 140 16.56 -10.66 11.09
N ASP A 141 16.01 -9.46 10.97
CA ASP A 141 15.32 -8.98 9.77
C ASP A 141 16.02 -7.73 9.22
N GLY A 142 15.95 -7.54 7.90
CA GLY A 142 16.63 -6.44 7.21
C GLY A 142 15.84 -5.87 6.03
N GLN A 143 16.33 -4.74 5.53
CA GLN A 143 15.80 -4.07 4.34
C GLN A 143 16.75 -4.24 3.17
N TRP A 144 16.21 -4.31 1.96
CA TRP A 144 16.98 -4.43 0.74
C TRP A 144 17.78 -3.16 0.44
N CYS A 145 18.98 -3.32 -0.13
CA CYS A 145 19.86 -2.20 -0.45
C CYS A 145 19.64 -1.74 -1.90
N PRO A 146 19.52 -0.42 -2.13
CA PRO A 146 19.65 0.17 -3.45
C PRO A 146 21.02 -0.13 -4.06
N CYS A 147 21.07 -0.42 -5.35
CA CYS A 147 22.31 -0.78 -6.02
C CYS A 147 22.33 -0.31 -7.47
N ALA A 148 23.53 -0.20 -8.02
CA ALA A 148 23.77 0.05 -9.43
C ALA A 148 25.14 -0.55 -9.80
N ARG A 149 25.34 -0.79 -11.09
CA ARG A 149 26.62 -1.27 -11.63
C ARG A 149 27.42 -0.10 -12.20
N ILE A 150 28.71 -0.07 -11.92
CA ILE A 150 29.62 0.95 -12.44
C ILE A 150 30.12 0.49 -13.81
N VAL A 151 30.03 1.35 -14.84
CA VAL A 151 30.41 1.02 -16.23
C VAL A 151 31.73 1.63 -16.64
N ALA A 152 32.01 2.86 -16.20
CA ALA A 152 33.19 3.60 -16.59
C ALA A 152 33.58 4.60 -15.51
N GLY A 153 34.89 4.83 -15.38
CA GLY A 153 35.50 5.66 -14.34
C GLY A 153 36.23 4.80 -13.29
N ASP A 154 37.42 5.23 -12.89
CA ASP A 154 38.15 4.59 -11.80
C ASP A 154 37.52 5.00 -10.46
N VAL A 155 37.01 4.02 -9.71
CA VAL A 155 36.46 4.24 -8.37
C VAL A 155 37.61 4.43 -7.40
N THR A 156 38.11 5.66 -7.33
CA THR A 156 39.16 6.06 -6.39
C THR A 156 38.60 7.00 -5.34
N ARG A 157 39.33 7.15 -4.22
CA ARG A 157 38.95 8.04 -3.11
C ARG A 157 38.72 9.51 -3.56
N ILE A 158 39.33 9.92 -4.67
CA ILE A 158 39.29 11.30 -5.18
C ILE A 158 38.44 11.45 -6.45
N ALA A 159 37.82 10.37 -6.94
CA ALA A 159 36.99 10.44 -8.12
C ALA A 159 35.73 11.27 -7.83
N THR A 160 35.40 12.19 -8.74
CA THR A 160 34.23 13.08 -8.64
C THR A 160 33.12 12.74 -9.63
N GLU A 161 33.40 11.89 -10.60
CA GLU A 161 32.43 11.43 -11.61
C GLU A 161 32.64 9.95 -11.94
N PHE A 162 31.54 9.23 -12.15
CA PHE A 162 31.53 7.86 -12.66
C PHE A 162 30.14 7.57 -13.26
N SER A 163 30.12 6.69 -14.27
CA SER A 163 28.90 6.34 -14.99
C SER A 163 28.30 5.05 -14.44
N LEU A 164 27.00 5.09 -14.13
CA LEU A 164 26.23 3.96 -13.61
C LEU A 164 25.34 3.33 -14.68
N THR A 165 25.05 2.05 -14.51
CA THR A 165 24.04 1.29 -15.26
C THR A 165 23.25 0.39 -14.31
N ASP A 166 22.14 -0.16 -14.81
CA ASP A 166 21.22 -1.01 -14.06
C ASP A 166 20.82 -0.44 -12.67
N PRO A 167 20.34 0.81 -12.60
CA PRO A 167 19.96 1.40 -11.32
C PRO A 167 18.75 0.66 -10.72
N TYR A 168 18.87 0.28 -9.45
CA TYR A 168 17.81 -0.37 -8.68
C TYR A 168 17.57 0.40 -7.38
N ARG A 169 16.35 0.94 -7.23
CA ARG A 169 15.87 1.67 -6.04
C ARG A 169 16.76 2.85 -5.59
N LEU A 170 17.55 3.45 -6.48
CA LEU A 170 18.41 4.59 -6.15
C LEU A 170 17.62 5.84 -5.71
N ASP A 171 16.34 5.91 -6.05
CA ASP A 171 15.40 6.95 -5.65
C ASP A 171 14.92 6.83 -4.19
N GLN A 172 15.28 5.73 -3.51
CA GLN A 172 14.87 5.43 -2.13
C GLN A 172 15.98 5.72 -1.09
N VAL A 173 17.10 6.30 -1.52
CA VAL A 173 18.25 6.69 -0.67
C VAL A 173 18.17 8.17 -0.31
#